data_AF-A0A821F0E4-F1
#
_entry.id   AF-A0A821F0E4-F1
#
_cell.length_a   1.000
_cell.length_b   1.000
_cell.length_c   1.000
_cell.angle_alpha   90.00
_cell.angle_beta   90.00
_cell.angle_gamma   90.00
#
_symmetry.space_group_name_H-M   'P 1'
#
loop_
_entity.id
_entity.type
_entity.pdbx_description
1 polymer ?
#
loop_
_entity_poly.entity_id
_entity_poly.type
_entity_poly.pdbx_seq_one_letter_code
_entity_poly.pdbx_strand_id
1 'polypeptide(L)'
;MNKLSLGKVYFGTQHARMYMAINLININCVTGMSCLIRKDCIDRVGGLKTFGRYIAEDYYLANEIAKQGLKLQVAPTPAQQNSGNYSISTWTDRMIRWCKLRMRLSPLAYIEPLQESFSSAILAGIVTNYLFEWNALVVAACHILLWFISDYLMLRITQGGPLPFSKFEFAVAWLVRELSSFYVYFKAFTGPSTVTWRGKEYRLGSGTRVEGLYSSSSSLSTTPSLVVESSSSISSSSNSILPVIG
;
A
#
# COMPACT_ATOMS: atom_id res chain seq x y z
N MET A 1 21.97 -2.33 0.65
CA MET A 1 20.61 -2.44 1.21
C MET A 1 19.95 -3.65 0.57
N ASN A 2 19.55 -4.65 1.36
CA ASN A 2 18.78 -5.77 0.82
C ASN A 2 17.44 -5.26 0.26
N LYS A 3 17.08 -5.67 -0.96
CA LYS A 3 15.85 -5.25 -1.66
C LYS A 3 14.57 -5.52 -0.84
N LEU A 4 14.66 -6.46 0.11
CA LEU A 4 13.61 -6.86 1.01
C LEU A 4 13.28 -5.84 2.12
N SER A 5 14.23 -4.99 2.52
CA SER A 5 14.04 -4.12 3.69
C SER A 5 13.05 -2.99 3.45
N LEU A 6 13.04 -2.40 2.26
CA LEU A 6 12.23 -1.21 1.98
C LEU A 6 10.72 -1.49 2.01
N GLY A 7 10.28 -2.56 1.35
CA GLY A 7 8.87 -2.95 1.37
C GLY A 7 8.40 -3.35 2.76
N LYS A 8 9.23 -4.10 3.50
CA LYS A 8 8.94 -4.50 4.88
C LYS A 8 8.79 -3.30 5.81
N VAL A 9 9.69 -2.32 5.70
CA VAL A 9 9.62 -1.08 6.48
C VAL A 9 8.35 -0.30 6.10
N TYR A 10 8.07 -0.07 4.81
CA TYR A 10 6.85 0.65 4.40
C TYR A 10 5.56 0.02 4.93
N PHE A 11 5.38 -1.29 4.75
CA PHE A 11 4.14 -1.97 5.13
C PHE A 11 4.00 -2.12 6.65
N GLY A 12 5.09 -2.41 7.36
CA GLY A 12 5.08 -2.56 8.80
C GLY A 12 5.21 -1.24 9.57
N THR A 13 5.44 -0.11 8.88
CA THR A 13 5.43 1.23 9.49
C THR A 13 4.26 2.09 9.00
N GLN A 14 4.47 2.86 7.93
CA GLN A 14 3.52 3.84 7.42
C GLN A 14 2.14 3.24 7.14
N HIS A 15 2.11 2.14 6.38
CA HIS A 15 0.86 1.51 5.96
C HIS A 15 0.10 0.94 7.16
N ALA A 16 0.78 0.17 8.01
CA ALA A 16 0.25 -0.36 9.26
C ALA A 16 -0.39 0.73 10.14
N ARG A 17 0.35 1.79 10.45
CA ARG A 17 -0.13 2.91 11.28
C ARG A 17 -1.36 3.57 10.68
N MET A 18 -1.32 3.86 9.38
CA MET A 18 -2.43 4.50 8.68
C MET A 18 -3.68 3.62 8.68
N TYR A 19 -3.55 2.32 8.40
CA TYR A 19 -4.69 1.41 8.35
C TYR A 19 -5.29 1.13 9.73
N MET A 20 -4.45 1.06 10.78
CA MET A 20 -4.95 1.01 12.16
C MET A 20 -5.74 2.27 12.51
N ALA A 21 -5.24 3.46 12.15
CA ALA A 21 -5.95 4.72 12.39
C ALA A 21 -7.29 4.78 11.63
N ILE A 22 -7.32 4.37 10.35
CA ILE A 22 -8.53 4.32 9.52
C ILE A 22 -9.55 3.32 10.09
N ASN A 23 -9.10 2.17 10.59
CA ASN A 23 -9.96 1.17 11.23
C ASN A 23 -10.61 1.71 12.52
N LEU A 24 -9.86 2.44 13.34
CA LEU A 24 -10.38 3.05 14.58
C LEU A 24 -11.52 4.04 14.32
N ILE A 25 -11.46 4.78 13.21
CA ILE A 25 -12.51 5.72 12.80
C ILE A 25 -13.58 5.09 11.89
N ASN A 26 -13.58 3.76 11.74
CA ASN A 26 -14.53 2.98 10.92
C ASN A 26 -14.65 3.44 9.46
N ILE A 27 -13.55 3.92 8.87
CA ILE A 27 -13.46 4.18 7.43
C ILE A 27 -13.03 2.89 6.73
N ASN A 28 -13.43 2.72 5.46
CA ASN A 28 -13.03 1.56 4.65
C ASN A 28 -11.49 1.44 4.56
N CYS A 29 -10.97 0.38 5.17
CA CYS A 29 -9.55 0.06 5.28
C CYS A 29 -9.20 -1.28 4.62
N VAL A 30 -10.01 -1.78 3.68
CA VAL A 30 -9.71 -3.08 3.05
C VAL A 30 -8.59 -2.93 2.03
N THR A 31 -7.68 -3.90 2.02
CA THR A 31 -6.68 -4.08 0.96
C THR A 31 -6.81 -5.46 0.34
N GLY A 32 -6.52 -5.56 -0.97
CA GLY A 32 -6.47 -6.83 -1.69
C GLY A 32 -5.23 -7.68 -1.38
N MET A 33 -4.41 -7.30 -0.39
CA MET A 33 -3.22 -8.08 -0.01
C MET A 33 -3.58 -9.35 0.75
N SER A 34 -4.47 -9.24 1.72
CA SER A 34 -5.03 -10.36 2.48
C SER A 34 -6.37 -9.90 3.04
N CYS A 35 -7.46 -10.51 2.59
CA CYS A 35 -8.80 -10.17 3.05
C CYS A 35 -9.65 -11.44 3.19
N LEU A 36 -10.49 -11.47 4.22
CA LEU A 36 -11.45 -12.54 4.44
C LEU A 36 -12.85 -11.97 4.39
N ILE A 37 -13.67 -12.49 3.47
CA ILE A 37 -15.00 -11.98 3.20
C ILE A 37 -15.97 -13.16 3.14
N ARG A 38 -17.15 -13.01 3.74
CA ARG A 38 -18.22 -14.02 3.67
C ARG A 38 -18.72 -14.16 2.23
N LYS A 39 -18.75 -15.39 1.72
CA LYS A 39 -19.22 -15.70 0.36
C LYS A 39 -20.62 -15.13 0.08
N ASP A 40 -21.57 -15.33 0.99
CA ASP A 40 -22.94 -14.85 0.83
C ASP A 40 -23.02 -13.32 0.61
N CYS A 41 -22.11 -12.55 1.21
CA CYS A 41 -22.06 -11.10 1.06
C CYS A 41 -21.59 -10.69 -0.34
N ILE A 42 -20.68 -11.46 -0.93
CA ILE A 42 -20.17 -11.29 -2.29
C ILE A 42 -21.25 -11.68 -3.31
N ASP A 43 -21.95 -12.79 -3.06
CA ASP A 43 -22.99 -13.29 -3.98
C ASP A 43 -24.16 -12.29 -4.07
N ARG A 44 -24.53 -11.63 -2.97
CA ARG A 44 -25.57 -10.57 -2.93
C ARG A 44 -25.25 -9.35 -3.80
N VAL A 45 -23.98 -9.07 -4.10
CA VAL A 45 -23.53 -7.92 -4.91
C VAL A 45 -23.17 -8.32 -6.35
N GLY A 46 -23.61 -9.50 -6.79
CA GLY A 46 -23.41 -10.01 -8.15
C GLY A 46 -22.07 -10.72 -8.36
N GLY A 47 -21.36 -11.06 -7.28
CA GLY A 47 -20.10 -11.79 -7.34
C GLY A 47 -18.89 -10.92 -7.68
N LEU A 48 -17.70 -11.53 -7.67
CA LEU A 48 -16.43 -10.85 -7.94
C LEU A 48 -16.35 -10.24 -9.36
N LYS A 49 -17.07 -10.83 -10.32
CA LYS A 49 -17.10 -10.35 -11.72
C LYS A 49 -17.59 -8.90 -11.82
N THR A 50 -18.48 -8.47 -10.94
CA THR A 50 -19.01 -7.10 -10.90
C THR A 50 -17.88 -6.06 -10.77
N PHE A 51 -16.84 -6.39 -10.01
CA PHE A 51 -15.78 -5.47 -9.63
C PHE A 51 -14.58 -5.48 -10.57
N GLY A 52 -14.48 -6.45 -11.50
CA GLY A 52 -13.39 -6.54 -12.48
C GLY A 52 -13.29 -5.36 -13.46
N ARG A 53 -14.24 -4.42 -13.41
CA ARG A 53 -14.22 -3.14 -14.14
C ARG A 53 -13.39 -2.06 -13.44
N TYR A 54 -12.95 -2.27 -12.21
CA TYR A 54 -12.19 -1.33 -11.39
C TYR A 54 -10.77 -1.86 -11.16
N ILE A 55 -9.77 -0.97 -11.13
CA ILE A 55 -8.38 -1.34 -10.75
C ILE A 55 -8.24 -1.47 -9.21
N ALA A 56 -9.09 -0.78 -8.45
CA ALA A 56 -9.18 -0.92 -7.00
C ALA A 56 -10.43 -1.73 -6.64
N GLU A 57 -10.53 -2.95 -7.17
CA GLU A 57 -11.69 -3.83 -6.99
C GLU A 57 -11.96 -4.15 -5.52
N ASP A 58 -10.89 -4.25 -4.72
CA ASP A 58 -10.90 -4.49 -3.29
C ASP A 58 -11.65 -3.40 -2.52
N TYR A 59 -11.38 -2.13 -2.84
CA TYR A 59 -12.03 -0.99 -2.23
C TYR A 59 -13.54 -0.98 -2.52
N TYR A 60 -13.93 -1.20 -3.78
CA TYR A 60 -15.35 -1.20 -4.16
C TYR A 60 -16.10 -2.38 -3.56
N LEU A 61 -15.49 -3.55 -3.54
CA LEU A 61 -16.06 -4.72 -2.88
C LEU A 61 -16.33 -4.44 -1.40
N ALA A 62 -15.34 -3.91 -0.69
CA ALA A 62 -15.47 -3.55 0.72
C ALA A 62 -16.52 -2.48 0.96
N ASN A 63 -16.60 -1.48 0.08
CA ASN A 63 -17.59 -0.41 0.16
C ASN A 63 -19.02 -0.93 -0.03
N GLU A 64 -19.25 -1.85 -0.98
CA GLU A 64 -20.56 -2.49 -1.16
C GLU A 64 -20.94 -3.41 0.01
N ILE A 65 -19.96 -4.08 0.63
CA ILE A 65 -20.19 -4.88 1.85
C ILE A 65 -20.53 -3.97 3.03
N ALA A 66 -19.83 -2.86 3.19
CA ALA A 66 -20.11 -1.88 4.25
C ALA A 66 -21.52 -1.30 4.13
N LYS A 67 -22.01 -1.06 2.92
CA LYS A 67 -23.40 -0.63 2.65
C LYS A 67 -24.45 -1.65 3.11
N GLN A 68 -24.09 -2.93 3.27
CA GLN A 68 -24.99 -3.94 3.85
C GLN A 68 -25.11 -3.84 5.39
N GLY A 69 -24.51 -2.81 6.01
CA GLY A 69 -24.50 -2.62 7.46
C GLY A 69 -23.45 -3.48 8.18
N LEU A 70 -22.54 -4.11 7.44
CA LEU A 70 -21.46 -4.92 8.01
C LEU A 70 -20.25 -4.04 8.33
N LYS A 71 -19.60 -4.34 9.45
CA LYS A 71 -18.37 -3.65 9.86
C LYS A 71 -17.16 -4.26 9.16
N LEU A 72 -16.33 -3.41 8.61
CA LEU A 72 -14.99 -3.76 8.15
C LEU A 72 -14.05 -3.68 9.36
N GLN A 73 -13.20 -4.69 9.54
CA GLN A 73 -12.27 -4.77 10.67
C GLN A 73 -10.92 -5.31 10.20
N VAL A 74 -9.85 -4.70 10.68
CA VAL A 74 -8.48 -5.20 10.54
C VAL A 74 -8.27 -6.39 11.48
N ALA A 75 -7.61 -7.45 11.00
CA ALA A 75 -7.32 -8.61 11.83
C ALA A 75 -6.35 -8.25 12.98
N PRO A 76 -6.50 -8.83 14.18
CA PRO A 76 -5.60 -8.58 15.31
C PRO A 76 -4.20 -9.17 15.08
N THR A 77 -4.09 -10.16 14.19
CA THR A 77 -2.83 -10.81 13.83
C THR A 77 -2.40 -10.40 12.43
N PRO A 78 -1.15 -9.95 12.23
CA PRO A 78 -0.63 -9.63 10.90
C PRO A 78 -0.68 -10.84 9.96
N ALA A 79 -1.16 -10.62 8.74
CA ALA A 79 -1.22 -11.64 7.71
C ALA A 79 0.14 -11.77 7.02
N GLN A 80 0.53 -13.00 6.69
CA GLN A 80 1.77 -13.26 5.98
C GLN A 80 1.65 -12.91 4.49
N GLN A 81 2.59 -12.13 3.96
CA GLN A 81 2.63 -11.57 2.61
C GLN A 81 3.95 -11.92 1.93
N ASN A 82 3.87 -12.46 0.72
CA ASN A 82 5.05 -12.75 -0.07
C ASN A 82 5.60 -11.45 -0.66
N SER A 83 6.75 -11.02 -0.15
CA SER A 83 7.43 -9.86 -0.71
C SER A 83 8.38 -10.30 -1.79
N GLY A 84 8.02 -9.97 -3.04
CA GLY A 84 8.92 -10.16 -4.16
C GLY A 84 10.20 -9.33 -4.00
N ASN A 85 11.27 -9.78 -4.64
CA ASN A 85 12.53 -9.03 -4.74
C ASN A 85 12.38 -7.91 -5.78
N TYR A 86 11.93 -6.74 -5.34
CA TYR A 86 11.77 -5.58 -6.23
C TYR A 86 13.05 -4.73 -6.30
N SER A 87 13.35 -4.17 -7.48
CA SER A 87 14.27 -3.02 -7.55
C SER A 87 13.60 -1.80 -6.90
N ILE A 88 14.40 -0.78 -6.55
CA ILE A 88 13.86 0.49 -6.03
C ILE A 88 12.93 1.14 -7.07
N SER A 89 13.25 1.08 -8.37
CA SER A 89 12.39 1.62 -9.42
C SER A 89 11.03 0.90 -9.47
N THR A 90 11.02 -0.43 -9.51
CA THR A 90 9.78 -1.21 -9.55
C THR A 90 8.94 -1.02 -8.28
N TRP A 91 9.61 -0.87 -7.13
CA TRP A 91 8.94 -0.52 -5.88
C TRP A 91 8.29 0.86 -5.94
N THR A 92 9.03 1.87 -6.40
CA THR A 92 8.51 3.24 -6.55
C THR A 92 7.36 3.30 -7.54
N ASP A 93 7.42 2.60 -8.68
CA ASP A 93 6.32 2.50 -9.66
C ASP A 93 5.07 1.87 -9.03
N ARG A 94 5.27 0.84 -8.20
CA ARG A 94 4.18 0.23 -7.43
C ARG A 94 3.55 1.25 -6.46
N MET A 95 4.35 2.01 -5.73
CA MET A 95 3.87 3.02 -4.78
C MET A 95 3.16 4.19 -5.48
N ILE A 96 3.67 4.66 -6.62
CA ILE A 96 3.03 5.70 -7.44
C ILE A 96 1.65 5.22 -7.89
N ARG A 97 1.55 3.98 -8.40
CA ARG A 97 0.26 3.39 -8.81
C ARG A 97 -0.71 3.30 -7.64
N TRP A 98 -0.27 2.84 -6.47
CA TRP A 98 -1.11 2.79 -5.26
C TRP A 98 -1.59 4.17 -4.82
N CYS A 99 -0.69 5.15 -4.82
CA CYS A 99 -1.02 6.54 -4.50
C CYS A 99 -2.06 7.10 -5.47
N LYS A 100 -1.88 6.90 -6.78
CA LYS A 100 -2.85 7.33 -7.82
C LYS A 100 -4.25 6.75 -7.63
N LEU A 101 -4.33 5.50 -7.17
CA LEU A 101 -5.62 4.86 -6.87
C LEU A 101 -6.24 5.49 -5.63
N ARG A 102 -5.51 5.57 -4.51
CA ARG A 102 -6.03 6.16 -3.26
C ARG A 102 -6.54 7.59 -3.44
N MET A 103 -5.81 8.43 -4.18
CA MET A 103 -6.23 9.81 -4.49
C MET A 103 -7.55 9.90 -5.28
N ARG A 104 -7.92 8.85 -6.03
CA ARG A 104 -9.21 8.78 -6.73
C ARG A 104 -10.34 8.20 -5.87
N LEU A 105 -10.01 7.52 -4.78
CA LEU A 105 -10.95 6.82 -3.92
C LEU A 105 -11.32 7.63 -2.67
N SER A 106 -10.36 8.38 -2.13
CA SER A 106 -10.54 9.14 -0.89
C SER A 106 -9.89 10.52 -0.97
N PRO A 107 -10.59 11.60 -0.59
CA PRO A 107 -10.00 12.93 -0.50
C PRO A 107 -8.92 13.02 0.58
N LEU A 108 -8.98 12.15 1.61
CA LEU A 108 -7.96 12.10 2.66
C LEU A 108 -6.58 11.71 2.10
N ALA A 109 -6.53 11.02 0.97
CA ALA A 109 -5.28 10.65 0.33
C ALA A 109 -4.44 11.86 -0.13
N TYR A 110 -5.04 13.04 -0.32
CA TYR A 110 -4.30 14.25 -0.69
C TYR A 110 -3.49 14.84 0.48
N ILE A 111 -3.96 14.66 1.70
CA ILE A 111 -3.29 15.19 2.91
C ILE A 111 -2.36 14.17 3.57
N GLU A 112 -2.34 12.92 3.09
CA GLU A 112 -1.51 11.85 3.63
C GLU A 112 -0.01 12.22 3.77
N PRO A 113 0.66 12.95 2.84
CA PRO A 113 2.07 13.32 3.00
C PRO A 113 2.36 14.20 4.22
N LEU A 114 1.36 14.94 4.71
CA LEU A 114 1.50 15.82 5.87
C LEU A 114 1.59 15.02 7.17
N GLN A 115 1.15 13.75 7.17
CA GLN A 115 1.22 12.85 8.32
C GLN A 115 2.56 12.12 8.46
N GLU A 116 3.48 12.29 7.51
CA GLU A 116 4.82 11.68 7.56
C GLU A 116 5.69 12.36 8.63
N SER A 117 6.76 11.69 9.06
CA SER A 117 7.54 12.09 10.24
C SER A 117 8.18 13.47 10.06
N PHE A 118 8.79 13.75 8.90
CA PHE A 118 9.43 15.05 8.66
C PHE A 118 8.42 16.19 8.56
N SER A 119 7.29 15.98 7.88
CA SER A 119 6.22 16.97 7.74
C SER A 119 5.64 17.36 9.10
N SER A 120 5.33 16.36 9.91
CA SER A 120 4.76 16.54 11.25
C SER A 120 5.79 17.09 12.24
N ALA A 121 7.07 16.75 12.12
CA ALA A 121 8.15 17.35 12.91
C ALA A 121 8.31 18.86 12.65
N ILE A 122 8.27 19.28 11.38
CA ILE A 122 8.32 20.70 11.00
C ILE A 122 7.13 21.45 11.59
N LEU A 123 5.91 20.90 11.43
CA LEU A 123 4.70 21.51 11.98
C LEU A 123 4.77 21.60 13.52
N ALA A 124 5.19 20.53 14.19
CA ALA A 124 5.36 20.51 15.64
C ALA A 124 6.38 21.56 16.10
N GLY A 125 7.51 21.69 15.40
CA GLY A 125 8.53 22.70 15.70
C GLY A 125 7.99 24.14 15.57
N ILE A 126 7.26 24.43 14.49
CA ILE A 126 6.65 25.76 14.26
C ILE A 126 5.61 26.08 15.35
N VAL A 127 4.70 25.14 15.63
CA VAL A 127 3.61 25.35 16.58
C VAL A 127 4.15 25.52 18.00
N THR A 128 5.11 24.69 18.42
CA THR A 128 5.68 24.77 19.77
C THR A 128 6.57 25.99 19.96
N ASN A 129 7.27 26.43 18.92
CA ASN A 129 8.00 27.70 18.97
C ASN A 129 7.05 28.90 19.09
N TYR A 130 5.94 28.90 18.35
CA TYR A 130 4.96 29.97 18.44
C TYR A 130 4.22 30.02 19.79
N LEU A 131 3.84 28.87 20.34
CA LEU A 131 3.02 28.81 21.57
C LEU A 131 3.84 28.85 22.87
N PHE A 132 5.07 28.32 22.86
CA PHE A 132 5.86 28.10 24.07
C PHE A 132 7.28 28.66 23.97
N GLU A 133 7.63 29.31 22.86
CA GLU A 133 8.98 29.83 22.59
C GLU A 133 10.08 28.77 22.63
N TRP A 134 9.70 27.50 22.45
CA TRP A 134 10.67 26.39 22.41
C TRP A 134 11.52 26.45 21.14
N ASN A 135 12.74 25.92 21.22
CA ASN A 135 13.59 25.81 20.05
C ASN A 135 13.01 24.78 19.06
N ALA A 136 12.52 25.26 17.92
CA ALA A 136 11.87 24.44 16.90
C ALA A 136 12.74 23.27 16.40
N LEU A 137 14.06 23.48 16.28
CA LEU A 137 14.99 22.44 15.81
C LEU A 137 15.14 21.32 16.84
N VAL A 138 15.20 21.67 18.13
CA VAL A 138 15.28 20.67 19.21
C VAL A 138 14.00 19.84 19.24
N VAL A 139 12.83 20.49 19.16
CA VAL A 139 11.53 19.79 19.13
C VAL A 139 11.44 18.87 17.90
N ALA A 140 11.81 19.36 16.72
CA ALA A 140 11.81 18.57 15.49
C ALA A 140 12.75 17.35 15.60
N ALA A 141 13.96 17.53 16.13
CA ALA A 141 14.92 16.44 16.33
C ALA A 141 14.40 15.38 17.31
N CYS A 142 13.85 15.81 18.45
CA CYS A 142 13.22 14.91 19.43
C CYS A 142 12.03 14.16 18.82
N HIS A 143 11.20 14.85 18.04
CA HIS A 143 10.04 14.27 17.36
C HIS A 143 10.47 13.19 16.37
N ILE A 144 11.44 13.49 15.48
CA ILE A 144 11.95 12.53 14.49
C ILE A 144 12.54 11.31 15.19
N LEU A 145 13.30 11.51 16.27
CA LEU A 145 13.87 10.41 17.05
C LEU A 145 12.79 9.52 17.68
N LEU A 146 11.79 10.13 18.33
CA LEU A 146 10.68 9.40 18.94
C LEU A 146 9.88 8.63 17.89
N TRP A 147 9.62 9.23 16.74
CA TRP A 147 8.92 8.60 15.63
C TRP A 147 9.72 7.42 15.05
N PHE A 148 11.01 7.60 14.84
CA PHE A 148 11.92 6.55 14.38
C PHE A 148 11.91 5.33 15.32
N ILE A 149 11.99 5.58 16.63
CA ILE A 149 11.90 4.52 17.66
C ILE A 149 10.54 3.83 17.61
N SER A 150 9.46 4.61 17.50
CA SER A 150 8.08 4.09 17.44
C SER A 150 7.86 3.20 16.22
N ASP A 151 8.33 3.62 15.04
CA ASP A 151 8.27 2.83 13.80
C ASP A 151 9.11 1.56 13.91
N TYR A 152 10.28 1.62 14.54
CA TYR A 152 11.10 0.43 14.79
C TYR A 152 10.40 -0.57 15.71
N LEU A 153 9.80 -0.10 16.82
CA LEU A 153 9.06 -0.93 17.76
C LEU A 153 7.82 -1.55 17.11
N MET A 154 7.05 -0.76 16.37
CA MET A 154 5.86 -1.24 15.68
C MET A 154 6.19 -2.34 14.66
N LEU A 155 7.27 -2.16 13.89
CA LEU A 155 7.74 -3.17 12.95
C LEU A 155 8.21 -4.44 13.65
N ARG A 156 8.89 -4.33 14.80
CA ARG A 156 9.32 -5.46 15.64
C ARG A 156 8.14 -6.23 16.22
N ILE A 157 7.13 -5.53 16.72
CA ILE A 157 5.89 -6.12 17.26
C ILE A 157 5.14 -6.85 16.15
N THR A 158 4.95 -6.21 15.00
CA THR A 158 4.30 -6.80 13.82
C THR A 158 5.05 -8.04 13.32
N GLN A 159 6.39 -8.03 13.38
CA GLN A 159 7.21 -9.19 13.03
C GLN A 159 7.06 -10.36 14.02
N GLY A 160 6.71 -10.10 15.28
CA GLY A 160 6.70 -11.10 16.35
C GLY A 160 8.10 -11.63 16.69
N GLY A 161 9.17 -10.86 16.43
CA GLY A 161 10.54 -11.35 16.60
C GLY A 161 11.64 -10.40 16.15
N PRO A 162 12.90 -10.89 16.04
CA PRO A 162 13.99 -10.12 15.45
C PRO A 162 13.73 -9.87 13.95
N LEU A 163 14.19 -8.72 13.45
CA LEU A 163 14.09 -8.39 12.03
C LEU A 163 15.16 -9.16 11.24
N PRO A 164 14.87 -9.56 9.99
CA PRO A 164 15.84 -10.25 9.12
C PRO A 164 16.91 -9.31 8.53
N PHE A 165 17.08 -8.11 9.10
CA PHE A 165 18.04 -7.11 8.67
C PHE A 165 18.55 -6.28 9.86
N SER A 166 19.70 -5.65 9.67
CA SER A 166 20.37 -4.85 10.71
C SER A 166 19.61 -3.56 11.05
N LYS A 167 19.92 -2.96 12.22
CA LYS A 167 19.38 -1.64 12.59
C LYS A 167 19.81 -0.54 11.63
N PHE A 168 21.01 -0.66 11.06
CA PHE A 168 21.50 0.27 10.04
C PHE A 168 20.68 0.15 8.74
N GLU A 169 20.41 -1.07 8.28
CA GLU A 169 19.53 -1.28 7.12
C GLU A 169 18.11 -0.77 7.36
N PHE A 170 17.58 -0.95 8.58
CA PHE A 170 16.33 -0.33 8.98
C PHE A 170 16.40 1.19 8.87
N ALA A 171 17.44 1.82 9.41
CA ALA A 171 17.61 3.28 9.38
C ALA A 171 17.65 3.83 7.95
N VAL A 172 18.42 3.19 7.08
CA VAL A 172 18.50 3.56 5.66
C VAL A 172 17.15 3.35 4.96
N ALA A 173 16.48 2.21 5.17
CA ALA A 173 15.19 1.93 4.55
C ALA A 173 14.08 2.88 5.04
N TRP A 174 14.09 3.22 6.34
CA TRP A 174 13.17 4.18 6.94
C TRP A 174 13.36 5.57 6.34
N LEU A 175 14.61 6.04 6.23
CA LEU A 175 14.93 7.33 5.63
C LEU A 175 14.55 7.38 4.14
N VAL A 176 14.91 6.35 3.37
CA VAL A 176 14.53 6.24 1.95
C VAL A 176 13.01 6.29 1.80
N ARG A 177 12.27 5.58 2.65
CA ARG A 177 10.81 5.60 2.64
C ARG A 177 10.27 7.00 2.90
N GLU A 178 10.68 7.65 4.00
CA GLU A 178 10.21 8.99 4.39
C GLU A 178 10.51 10.04 3.29
N LEU A 179 11.72 10.05 2.74
CA LEU A 179 12.09 10.99 1.67
C LEU A 179 11.39 10.66 0.34
N SER A 180 11.18 9.38 0.03
CA SER A 180 10.51 8.96 -1.20
C SER A 180 9.00 9.26 -1.20
N SER A 181 8.38 9.43 -0.02
CA SER A 181 6.94 9.71 0.10
C SER A 181 6.58 10.94 -0.74
N PHE A 182 7.19 12.10 -0.51
CA PHE A 182 6.87 13.31 -1.28
C PHE A 182 7.07 13.15 -2.78
N TYR A 183 8.14 12.46 -3.20
CA TYR A 183 8.37 12.16 -4.61
C TYR A 183 7.25 11.29 -5.21
N VAL A 184 6.85 10.23 -4.50
CA VAL A 184 5.76 9.33 -4.93
C VAL A 184 4.45 10.09 -5.09
N TYR A 185 4.07 10.92 -4.11
CA TYR A 185 2.84 11.72 -4.18
C TYR A 185 2.90 12.77 -5.29
N PHE A 186 4.03 13.45 -5.45
CA PHE A 186 4.21 14.41 -6.53
C PHE A 186 4.05 13.76 -7.91
N LYS A 187 4.67 12.60 -8.13
CA LYS A 187 4.54 11.82 -9.37
C LYS A 187 3.14 11.23 -9.56
N ALA A 188 2.46 10.86 -8.48
CA ALA A 188 1.09 10.37 -8.54
C ALA A 188 0.11 11.50 -8.92
N PHE A 189 0.32 12.70 -8.39
CA PHE A 189 -0.50 13.89 -8.65
C PHE A 189 -0.30 14.45 -10.05
N THR A 190 0.95 14.62 -10.48
CA THR A 190 1.30 15.26 -11.78
C THR A 190 1.39 14.28 -12.95
N GLY A 191 1.53 12.99 -12.66
CA GLY A 191 1.69 11.96 -13.68
C GLY A 191 0.41 11.69 -14.48
N PRO A 192 0.52 11.00 -15.62
CA PRO A 192 -0.64 10.67 -16.44
C PRO A 192 -1.64 9.81 -15.67
N SER A 193 -2.92 9.85 -16.09
CA SER A 193 -3.98 9.00 -15.55
C SER A 193 -3.82 7.52 -15.87
N THR A 194 -2.75 7.12 -16.57
CA THR A 194 -2.48 5.73 -16.91
C THR A 194 -1.62 5.04 -15.86
N VAL A 195 -1.85 3.73 -15.72
CA VAL A 195 -1.12 2.83 -14.83
C VAL A 195 -0.81 1.52 -15.53
N THR A 196 0.41 1.02 -15.36
CA THR A 196 0.81 -0.29 -15.87
C THR A 196 0.68 -1.34 -14.76
N TRP A 197 -0.03 -2.42 -15.04
CA TRP A 197 -0.20 -3.53 -14.11
C TRP A 197 -0.22 -4.87 -14.85
N ARG A 198 0.58 -5.83 -14.38
CA ARG A 198 0.75 -7.16 -15.00
C ARG A 198 1.01 -7.09 -16.53
N GLY A 199 1.85 -6.15 -16.95
CA GLY A 199 2.22 -5.96 -18.36
C GLY A 199 1.15 -5.28 -19.23
N LYS A 200 0.03 -4.85 -18.67
CA LYS A 200 -1.04 -4.13 -19.38
C LYS A 200 -1.14 -2.70 -18.90
N GLU A 201 -1.41 -1.77 -19.81
CA GLU A 201 -1.67 -0.38 -19.49
C GLU A 201 -3.17 -0.13 -19.33
N TYR A 202 -3.54 0.60 -18.28
CA TYR A 202 -4.91 0.93 -17.95
C TYR A 202 -5.04 2.44 -17.78
N ARG A 203 -6.05 3.05 -18.43
CA ARG A 203 -6.42 4.44 -18.15
C ARG A 203 -7.40 4.46 -16.98
N LEU A 204 -7.06 5.21 -15.94
CA LEU A 204 -7.90 5.38 -14.76
C LEU A 204 -8.98 6.43 -15.05
N GLY A 205 -10.21 5.96 -15.26
CA GLY A 205 -11.41 6.79 -15.29
C GLY A 205 -11.88 7.18 -13.89
N SER A 206 -13.10 7.73 -13.81
CA SER A 206 -13.75 8.07 -12.54
C SER A 206 -13.83 6.84 -11.62
N GLY A 207 -13.45 7.01 -10.36
CA GLY A 207 -13.49 5.93 -9.37
C GLY A 207 -12.62 4.72 -9.75
N THR A 208 -11.46 4.91 -10.38
CA THR A 208 -10.56 3.82 -10.82
C THR A 208 -11.15 2.84 -11.83
N ARG A 209 -12.28 3.18 -12.45
CA ARG A 209 -12.86 2.37 -13.53
C ARG A 209 -11.86 2.29 -14.70
N VAL A 210 -11.66 1.09 -15.21
CA VAL A 210 -10.83 0.87 -16.39
C VAL A 210 -11.56 1.42 -17.61
N GLU A 211 -11.01 2.48 -18.18
CA GLU A 211 -11.37 2.92 -19.53
C GLU A 211 -10.38 2.26 -20.48
N GLY A 212 -10.88 1.39 -21.36
CA GLY A 212 -10.02 0.65 -22.28
C GLY A 212 -9.29 1.60 -23.23
N LEU A 213 -8.01 1.34 -23.47
CA LEU A 213 -7.44 1.50 -24.81
C LEU A 213 -7.84 0.24 -25.59
N TYR A 214 -9.12 0.13 -25.99
CA TYR A 214 -9.48 -0.84 -27.01
C TYR A 214 -9.00 -0.29 -28.35
N SER A 215 -7.74 -0.55 -28.69
CA SER A 215 -7.32 -0.54 -30.08
C SER A 215 -7.85 -1.84 -30.69
N SER A 216 -8.91 -1.70 -31.47
CA SER A 216 -9.42 -2.73 -32.36
C SER A 216 -8.28 -3.27 -33.22
N SER A 217 -7.93 -4.55 -33.07
CA SER A 217 -7.48 -5.37 -34.18
C SER A 217 -8.23 -6.70 -34.12
N SER A 218 -9.48 -6.63 -34.56
CA SER A 218 -10.15 -7.76 -35.17
C SER A 218 -9.36 -8.17 -36.42
N SER A 219 -8.47 -9.14 -36.29
CA SER A 219 -8.20 -10.08 -37.37
C SER A 219 -8.38 -11.48 -36.82
N LEU A 220 -9.48 -12.09 -37.24
CA LEU A 220 -9.79 -13.50 -37.12
C LEU A 220 -8.63 -14.29 -37.77
N SER A 221 -7.86 -15.05 -37.00
CA SER A 221 -7.08 -16.16 -37.54
C SER A 221 -6.85 -17.24 -36.48
N THR A 222 -7.59 -18.33 -36.70
CA THR A 222 -7.20 -19.73 -36.57
C THR A 222 -6.48 -20.19 -35.29
N THR A 223 -7.19 -21.06 -34.57
CA THR A 223 -6.70 -22.01 -33.55
C THR A 223 -5.31 -22.57 -33.82
N PRO A 224 -4.51 -22.72 -32.75
CA PRO A 224 -3.69 -23.91 -32.60
C PRO A 224 -3.93 -24.60 -31.24
N SER A 225 -4.26 -25.89 -31.36
CA SER A 225 -3.90 -27.05 -30.56
C SER A 225 -3.39 -26.85 -29.12
N LEU A 226 -4.11 -27.46 -28.19
CA LEU A 226 -3.67 -27.75 -26.82
C LEU A 226 -2.45 -28.70 -26.85
N VAL A 227 -1.29 -28.18 -26.45
CA VAL A 227 -0.16 -29.02 -26.00
C VAL A 227 -0.15 -28.98 -24.48
N VAL A 228 -0.46 -30.14 -23.89
CA VAL A 228 -0.31 -30.40 -22.46
C VAL A 228 1.17 -30.71 -22.24
N GLU A 229 1.91 -29.80 -21.61
CA GLU A 229 3.24 -30.08 -21.07
C GLU A 229 3.17 -30.27 -19.55
N SER A 230 3.70 -31.43 -19.15
CA SER A 230 3.72 -32.01 -17.83
C SER A 230 4.60 -31.25 -16.83
N SER A 231 4.09 -31.18 -15.61
CA SER A 231 4.77 -31.02 -14.32
C SER A 231 6.30 -30.97 -14.33
N SER A 232 6.84 -29.82 -13.91
CA SER A 232 8.17 -29.72 -13.31
C SER A 232 8.08 -29.11 -11.91
N SER A 233 8.91 -29.68 -11.04
CA SER A 233 8.91 -29.59 -9.58
C SER A 233 9.11 -28.18 -9.04
N ILE A 234 8.25 -27.80 -8.08
CA ILE A 234 8.43 -26.61 -7.24
C ILE A 234 9.64 -26.86 -6.34
N SER A 235 10.78 -26.26 -6.69
CA SER A 235 11.90 -26.14 -5.77
C SER A 235 11.56 -25.08 -4.71
N SER A 236 11.59 -25.51 -3.45
CA SER A 236 11.40 -24.66 -2.28
C SER A 236 12.58 -23.70 -2.13
N SER A 237 12.52 -22.57 -2.83
CA SER A 237 13.32 -21.40 -2.45
C SER A 237 12.62 -20.68 -1.31
N SER A 238 13.37 -20.44 -0.23
CA SER A 238 12.92 -19.74 0.97
C SER A 238 12.52 -18.30 0.64
N ASN A 239 11.29 -18.13 0.15
CA ASN A 239 10.66 -16.83 -0.02
C ASN A 239 10.41 -16.25 1.37
N SER A 240 10.96 -15.06 1.61
CA SER A 240 10.77 -14.35 2.86
C SER A 240 9.33 -13.88 2.99
N ILE A 241 8.60 -14.54 3.89
CA ILE A 241 7.21 -14.27 4.21
C ILE A 241 7.16 -13.07 5.18
N LEU A 242 6.32 -12.07 4.89
CA LEU A 242 6.22 -10.83 5.67
C LEU A 242 4.87 -10.68 6.38
N PRO A 243 4.82 -10.49 7.70
CA PRO A 243 3.60 -10.04 8.35
C PRO A 243 3.25 -8.61 7.90
N VAL A 244 2.07 -8.45 7.32
CA VAL A 244 1.47 -7.19 6.88
C VAL A 244 0.09 -7.10 7.52
N ILE A 245 -0.22 -5.93 8.05
CA ILE A 245 -1.56 -5.62 8.55
C ILE A 245 -2.47 -5.41 7.32
N GLY A 246 -3.53 -6.21 7.22
CA GLY A 246 -4.51 -6.23 6.15
C GLY A 246 -5.90 -6.57 6.67
#